data_AF-A0A6P3XKJ1-F1
#
_entry.id   AF-A0A6P3XKJ1-F1
#
_cell.length_a   1.000
_cell.length_b   1.000
_cell.length_c   1.000
_cell.angle_alpha   90.00
_cell.angle_beta   90.00
_cell.angle_gamma   90.00
#
_symmetry.space_group_name_H-M   'P 1'
#
loop_
_entity.id
_entity.type
_entity.pdbx_description
1 polymer ?
#
loop_
_entity_poly.entity_id
_entity_poly.type
_entity_poly.pdbx_seq_one_letter_code
_entity_poly.pdbx_strand_id
1 'polypeptide(L)'
;MSRPTVEEEHLRHCMLFLFDQGLKANEAVKKINHTYGDVLKLNKCYRWFKKFKNGNRSLEDVERMGRPQKLDDDILRAMVDSDPRQTIRELSLKIGCPWSTVQDHLHSIGKMYRQGIWVPHELTETTLDQRRTICASLLSRYDRSVLRRIVTGDENWVL
;
A
#
# COMPACT_ATOMS: atom_id res chain seq x y z
N MET A 1 -14.59 -8.56 39.38
CA MET A 1 -14.11 -9.53 38.37
C MET A 1 -14.87 -9.30 37.07
N SER A 2 -14.22 -8.79 36.02
CA SER A 2 -14.86 -8.66 34.70
C SER A 2 -15.13 -10.05 34.13
N ARG A 3 -16.35 -10.27 33.63
CA ARG A 3 -16.68 -11.51 32.90
C ARG A 3 -15.83 -11.56 31.63
N PRO A 4 -15.22 -12.71 31.29
CA PRO A 4 -14.49 -12.85 30.04
C PRO A 4 -15.44 -12.59 28.87
N THR A 5 -15.07 -11.66 28.00
CA THR A 5 -15.79 -11.36 26.77
C THR A 5 -15.63 -12.54 25.81
N VAL A 6 -16.72 -13.24 25.51
CA VAL A 6 -16.71 -14.35 24.55
C VAL A 6 -16.38 -13.80 23.16
N GLU A 7 -15.38 -14.40 22.51
CA GLU A 7 -14.96 -14.01 21.17
C GLU A 7 -16.10 -14.20 20.16
N GLU A 8 -16.26 -13.22 19.27
CA GLU A 8 -17.36 -13.20 18.31
C GLU A 8 -17.29 -14.39 17.34
N GLU A 9 -16.07 -14.78 16.96
CA GLU A 9 -15.83 -15.92 16.09
C GLU A 9 -16.31 -17.24 16.71
N HIS A 10 -16.06 -17.45 18.01
CA HIS A 10 -16.57 -18.61 18.75
C HIS A 10 -18.09 -18.67 18.73
N LEU A 11 -18.77 -17.53 18.88
CA LEU A 11 -20.24 -17.46 18.79
C LEU A 11 -20.74 -17.85 17.39
N ARG A 12 -20.00 -17.48 16.33
CA ARG A 12 -20.35 -17.85 14.94
C ARG A 12 -20.24 -19.36 14.72
N HIS A 13 -19.20 -19.99 15.24
CA HIS A 13 -19.05 -21.44 15.25
C HIS A 13 -20.19 -22.14 16.00
N CYS A 14 -20.53 -21.66 17.20
CA CYS A 14 -21.65 -22.19 17.98
C CYS A 14 -22.99 -22.05 17.22
N MET A 15 -23.22 -20.93 16.54
CA MET A 15 -24.42 -20.72 15.73
C MET A 15 -24.49 -21.70 14.55
N LEU A 16 -23.36 -21.96 13.86
CA LEU A 16 -23.30 -22.92 12.76
C LEU A 16 -23.58 -24.35 13.25
N PHE A 17 -22.94 -24.76 14.35
CA PHE A 17 -23.17 -26.07 14.95
C PHE A 17 -24.65 -26.29 15.31
N LEU A 18 -25.30 -25.33 15.96
CA LEU A 18 -26.71 -25.44 16.34
C LEU A 18 -27.65 -25.39 15.13
N PHE A 19 -27.27 -24.68 14.06
CA PHE A 19 -27.98 -24.70 12.80
C PHE A 19 -27.93 -26.09 12.15
N ASP A 20 -26.76 -26.74 12.14
CA ASP A 20 -26.59 -28.09 11.59
C ASP A 20 -27.32 -29.16 12.44
N GLN A 21 -27.55 -28.90 13.73
CA GLN A 21 -28.45 -29.70 14.58
C GLN A 21 -29.95 -29.51 14.27
N GLY A 22 -30.31 -28.65 13.32
CA GLY A 22 -31.71 -28.40 12.92
C GLY A 22 -32.50 -27.51 13.88
N LEU A 23 -31.83 -26.86 14.84
CA LEU A 23 -32.49 -25.96 15.80
C LEU A 23 -32.99 -24.69 15.11
N LYS A 24 -33.99 -24.04 15.72
CA LYS A 24 -34.44 -22.70 15.30
C LYS A 24 -33.58 -21.61 15.95
N ALA A 25 -33.50 -20.44 15.32
CA ALA A 25 -32.68 -19.32 15.82
C ALA A 25 -33.03 -18.92 17.28
N ASN A 26 -34.32 -18.94 17.65
CA ASN A 26 -34.76 -18.66 19.02
C ASN A 26 -34.20 -19.66 20.04
N GLU A 27 -34.12 -20.95 19.68
CA GLU A 27 -33.61 -22.01 20.54
C GLU A 27 -32.10 -21.92 20.66
N ALA A 28 -31.42 -21.64 19.54
CA ALA A 28 -29.97 -21.45 19.51
C ALA A 28 -29.53 -20.29 20.41
N VAL A 29 -30.23 -19.14 20.35
CA VAL A 29 -29.98 -17.98 21.21
C VAL A 29 -30.17 -18.33 22.68
N LYS A 30 -31.26 -19.02 23.03
CA LYS A 30 -31.49 -19.46 24.42
C LYS A 30 -30.36 -20.36 24.91
N LYS A 31 -29.93 -21.34 24.10
CA LYS A 31 -28.88 -22.29 24.47
C LYS A 31 -27.52 -21.61 24.64
N ILE A 32 -27.14 -20.75 23.70
CA ILE A 32 -25.90 -19.97 23.75
C ILE A 32 -25.92 -19.02 24.96
N ASN A 33 -27.01 -18.27 25.16
CA ASN A 33 -27.06 -17.33 26.27
C ASN A 33 -27.18 -18.00 27.64
N HIS A 34 -27.73 -19.21 27.70
CA HIS A 34 -27.73 -20.03 28.92
C HIS A 34 -26.30 -20.44 29.30
N THR A 35 -25.47 -20.82 28.32
CA THR A 35 -24.08 -21.24 28.56
C THR A 35 -23.13 -20.07 28.83
N TYR A 36 -23.27 -18.98 28.07
CA TYR A 36 -22.27 -17.90 28.03
C TYR A 36 -22.76 -16.56 28.62
N GLY A 37 -24.02 -16.48 29.07
CA GLY A 37 -24.65 -15.23 29.49
C GLY A 37 -25.29 -14.46 28.33
N ASP A 38 -25.84 -13.26 28.55
CA ASP A 38 -26.53 -12.45 27.52
C ASP A 38 -25.57 -11.88 26.46
N VAL A 39 -24.97 -12.75 25.63
CA VAL A 39 -23.92 -12.43 24.66
C VAL A 39 -24.44 -12.38 23.22
N LEU A 40 -25.51 -13.11 22.91
CA LEU A 40 -26.07 -13.22 21.56
C LEU A 40 -27.48 -12.63 21.49
N LYS A 41 -27.67 -11.66 20.60
CA LYS A 41 -28.99 -11.08 20.30
C LYS A 41 -29.67 -11.83 19.15
N LEU A 42 -30.99 -11.91 19.22
CA LEU A 42 -31.80 -12.69 18.28
C LEU A 42 -31.64 -12.27 16.81
N ASN A 43 -31.62 -10.96 16.54
CA ASN A 43 -31.41 -10.45 15.19
C ASN A 43 -30.06 -10.88 14.58
N LYS A 44 -28.99 -10.96 15.40
CA LYS A 44 -27.68 -11.45 14.96
C LYS A 44 -27.76 -12.92 14.57
N CYS A 45 -28.39 -13.75 15.40
CA CYS A 45 -28.58 -15.18 15.11
C CYS A 45 -29.42 -15.40 13.84
N TYR A 46 -30.48 -14.63 13.63
CA TYR A 46 -31.30 -14.71 12.41
C TYR A 46 -30.50 -14.38 11.15
N ARG A 47 -29.65 -13.35 11.18
CA ARG A 47 -28.79 -13.00 10.03
C ARG A 47 -27.85 -14.14 9.67
N TRP A 48 -27.21 -14.76 10.67
CA TRP A 48 -26.34 -15.93 10.47
C TRP A 48 -27.11 -17.15 9.96
N PHE A 49 -28.26 -17.47 10.56
CA PHE A 49 -29.08 -18.60 10.10
C PHE A 49 -29.61 -18.39 8.68
N LYS A 50 -29.94 -17.15 8.30
CA LYS A 50 -30.30 -16.83 6.91
C LYS A 50 -29.11 -17.03 5.96
N LYS A 51 -27.90 -16.63 6.36
CA LYS A 51 -26.65 -16.87 5.61
C LYS A 51 -26.43 -18.38 5.39
N PHE A 52 -26.58 -19.18 6.44
CA PHE A 52 -26.42 -20.65 6.38
C PHE A 52 -27.50 -21.33 5.53
N LYS A 53 -28.77 -20.89 5.62
CA LYS A 53 -29.86 -21.39 4.77
C LYS A 53 -29.62 -21.12 3.28
N ASN A 54 -28.95 -20.02 2.96
CA ASN A 54 -28.56 -19.67 1.59
C ASN A 54 -27.30 -20.42 1.12
N GLY A 55 -26.83 -21.42 1.87
CA GLY A 55 -25.67 -22.25 1.53
C GLY A 55 -24.31 -21.65 1.87
N ASN A 56 -24.25 -20.42 2.36
CA ASN A 56 -22.99 -19.77 2.73
C ASN A 56 -22.62 -20.10 4.18
N ARG A 57 -21.65 -21.01 4.37
CA ARG A 57 -21.13 -21.44 5.68
C ARG A 57 -19.88 -20.69 6.15
N SER A 58 -19.38 -19.70 5.41
CA SER A 58 -18.21 -18.92 5.83
C SER A 58 -18.52 -18.18 7.14
N LEU A 59 -17.62 -18.28 8.12
CA LEU A 59 -17.72 -17.61 9.43
C LEU A 59 -16.92 -16.29 9.48
N GLU A 60 -16.14 -16.03 8.43
CA GLU A 60 -15.40 -14.80 8.26
C GLU A 60 -16.35 -13.64 7.95
N ASP A 61 -15.93 -12.45 8.40
CA ASP A 61 -16.55 -11.23 7.91
C ASP A 61 -16.17 -11.05 6.45
N VAL A 62 -17.15 -10.74 5.62
CA VAL A 62 -16.88 -10.32 4.25
C VAL A 62 -16.02 -9.07 4.33
N GLU A 63 -14.99 -9.00 3.48
CA GLU A 63 -14.19 -7.79 3.34
C GLU A 63 -15.13 -6.59 3.19
N ARG A 64 -15.06 -5.69 4.16
CA ARG A 64 -15.79 -4.44 4.09
C ARG A 64 -15.08 -3.62 3.04
N MET A 65 -15.79 -3.18 1.99
CA MET A 65 -15.24 -2.31 0.94
C MET A 65 -14.80 -0.92 1.42
N GLY A 66 -14.58 -0.74 2.73
CA GLY A 66 -14.12 0.47 3.36
C GLY A 66 -14.97 1.68 3.01
N ARG A 67 -14.37 2.85 3.22
CA ARG A 67 -14.84 4.09 2.59
C ARG A 67 -14.27 4.09 1.17
N PRO A 68 -15.07 4.38 0.13
CA PRO A 68 -14.53 4.51 -1.23
C PRO A 68 -13.39 5.55 -1.25
N GLN A 69 -12.24 5.16 -1.83
CA GLN A 69 -11.12 6.08 -2.04
C GLN A 69 -11.57 7.19 -2.99
N LYS A 70 -11.38 8.44 -2.57
CA LYS A 70 -11.73 9.62 -3.37
C LYS A 70 -10.70 9.92 -4.46
N LEU A 71 -9.49 9.38 -4.33
CA LEU A 71 -8.37 9.66 -5.21
C LEU A 71 -7.98 8.40 -5.96
N ASP A 72 -7.92 8.53 -7.28
CA ASP A 72 -7.41 7.52 -8.19
C ASP A 72 -5.87 7.55 -8.18
N ASP A 73 -5.28 6.43 -7.80
CA ASP A 73 -3.84 6.23 -7.71
C ASP A 73 -3.13 6.32 -9.07
N ASP A 74 -3.80 5.96 -10.15
CA ASP A 74 -3.22 6.00 -11.49
C ASP A 74 -3.12 7.45 -12.01
N ILE A 75 -4.11 8.28 -11.70
CA ILE A 75 -4.06 9.73 -11.98
C ILE A 75 -2.91 10.37 -11.20
N LEU A 76 -2.79 10.08 -9.90
CA LEU A 76 -1.72 10.59 -9.06
C LEU A 76 -0.34 10.16 -9.58
N ARG A 77 -0.20 8.88 -9.97
CA ARG A 77 1.05 8.34 -10.52
C ARG A 77 1.45 9.05 -11.81
N ALA A 78 0.50 9.24 -12.74
CA ALA A 78 0.76 9.94 -14.00
C ALA A 78 1.23 11.39 -13.79
N MET A 79 0.65 12.12 -12.82
CA MET A 79 1.09 13.48 -12.51
C MET A 79 2.53 13.52 -11.97
N VAL A 80 2.87 12.61 -11.06
CA VAL A 80 4.22 12.53 -10.49
C VAL A 80 5.24 12.11 -11.56
N ASP A 81 4.89 11.19 -12.44
CA ASP A 81 5.80 10.73 -13.50
C ASP A 81 6.02 11.80 -14.57
N SER A 82 5.04 12.67 -14.82
CA SER A 82 5.19 13.81 -15.73
C SER A 82 6.15 14.89 -15.20
N ASP A 83 6.15 15.12 -13.90
CA ASP A 83 7.00 16.10 -13.25
C ASP A 83 7.28 15.69 -11.78
N PRO A 84 8.39 14.96 -11.55
CA PRO A 84 8.76 14.47 -10.22
C PRO A 84 9.14 15.56 -9.21
N ARG A 85 9.24 16.83 -9.65
CA ARG A 85 9.64 17.95 -8.78
C ARG A 85 8.46 18.64 -8.11
N GLN A 86 7.23 18.26 -8.47
CA GLN A 86 6.02 18.87 -7.90
C GLN A 86 5.91 18.62 -6.42
N THR A 87 5.43 19.64 -5.71
CA THR A 87 5.17 19.50 -4.28
C THR A 87 3.82 18.84 -4.03
N ILE A 88 3.68 18.17 -2.88
CA ILE A 88 2.39 17.60 -2.46
C ILE A 88 1.29 18.70 -2.39
N ARG A 89 1.66 19.95 -2.11
CA ARG A 89 0.72 21.09 -2.12
C ARG A 89 0.20 21.39 -3.52
N GLU A 90 1.07 21.41 -4.52
CA GLU A 90 0.66 21.61 -5.92
C GLU A 90 -0.23 20.46 -6.41
N LEU A 91 0.13 19.22 -6.09
CA LEU A 91 -0.67 18.04 -6.41
C LEU A 91 -2.05 18.10 -5.74
N SER A 92 -2.10 18.47 -4.46
CA SER A 92 -3.34 18.68 -3.71
C SER A 92 -4.26 19.71 -4.36
N LEU A 93 -3.72 20.84 -4.82
CA LEU A 93 -4.48 21.88 -5.51
C LEU A 93 -5.02 21.40 -6.86
N LYS A 94 -4.20 20.69 -7.65
CA LYS A 94 -4.61 20.16 -8.97
C LYS A 94 -5.70 19.09 -8.86
N ILE A 95 -5.61 18.24 -7.84
CA ILE A 95 -6.53 17.12 -7.61
C ILE A 95 -7.80 17.56 -6.86
N GLY A 96 -7.72 18.65 -6.09
CA GLY A 96 -8.81 19.07 -5.20
C GLY A 96 -8.95 18.17 -3.97
N CYS A 97 -7.90 17.43 -3.59
CA CYS A 97 -7.87 16.60 -2.39
C CYS A 97 -7.04 17.27 -1.30
N PRO A 98 -7.34 17.01 0.00
CA PRO A 98 -6.50 17.49 1.09
C PRO A 98 -5.06 17.01 0.95
N TRP A 99 -4.11 17.84 1.38
CA TRP A 99 -2.68 17.54 1.34
C TRP A 99 -2.33 16.19 1.98
N SER A 100 -2.94 15.86 3.12
CA SER A 100 -2.71 14.59 3.83
C SER A 100 -3.15 13.39 3.00
N THR A 101 -4.30 13.48 2.32
CA THR A 101 -4.78 12.41 1.44
C THR A 101 -3.82 12.17 0.28
N VAL A 102 -3.29 13.23 -0.32
CA VAL A 102 -2.28 13.07 -1.39
C VAL A 102 -1.00 12.43 -0.83
N GLN A 103 -0.56 12.83 0.37
CA GLN A 103 0.61 12.21 1.00
C GLN A 103 0.42 10.72 1.26
N ASP A 104 -0.71 10.32 1.85
CA ASP A 104 -1.03 8.92 2.15
C ASP A 104 -1.06 8.07 0.88
N HIS A 105 -1.68 8.59 -0.19
CA HIS A 105 -1.73 7.93 -1.48
C HIS A 105 -0.36 7.86 -2.16
N LEU A 106 0.47 8.91 -2.09
CA LEU A 106 1.85 8.85 -2.60
C LEU A 106 2.65 7.72 -1.94
N HIS A 107 2.49 7.55 -0.62
CA HIS A 107 3.11 6.45 0.10
C HIS A 107 2.54 5.08 -0.31
N SER A 108 1.22 4.94 -0.49
CA SER A 108 0.62 3.66 -0.92
C SER A 108 1.10 3.21 -2.30
N ILE A 109 1.36 4.15 -3.22
CA ILE A 109 1.93 3.86 -4.55
C ILE A 109 3.47 3.80 -4.56
N GLY A 110 4.12 3.87 -3.41
CA GLY A 110 5.57 3.75 -3.28
C GLY A 110 6.38 4.96 -3.79
N LYS A 111 5.75 6.13 -3.94
CA LYS A 111 6.45 7.37 -4.28
C LYS A 111 7.00 8.00 -3.02
N MET A 112 8.28 8.38 -3.07
CA MET A 112 8.98 9.05 -1.99
C MET A 112 9.81 10.21 -2.53
N TYR A 113 9.96 11.27 -1.74
CA TYR A 113 10.85 12.36 -2.09
C TYR A 113 12.32 11.91 -2.04
N ARG A 114 13.08 12.29 -3.06
CA ARG A 114 14.54 12.19 -3.08
C ARG A 114 15.12 13.50 -3.57
N GLN A 115 16.20 13.95 -2.94
CA GLN A 115 16.91 15.14 -3.40
C GLN A 115 17.52 14.88 -4.77
N GLY A 116 17.52 15.93 -5.61
CA GLY A 116 18.22 15.90 -6.89
C GLY A 116 19.73 15.77 -6.71
N ILE A 117 20.39 15.18 -7.69
CA ILE A 117 21.85 15.10 -7.74
C ILE A 117 22.36 16.41 -8.36
N TRP A 118 23.38 17.00 -7.76
CA TRP A 118 24.05 18.16 -8.34
C TRP A 118 24.83 17.73 -9.58
N VAL A 119 24.55 18.37 -10.72
CA VAL A 119 25.24 18.13 -11.98
C VAL A 119 26.13 19.35 -12.26
N PRO A 120 27.46 19.18 -12.45
CA PRO A 120 28.39 20.30 -12.53
C PRO A 120 28.12 21.30 -13.66
N HIS A 121 27.70 20.79 -14.82
CA HIS A 121 27.51 21.60 -16.02
C HIS A 121 26.29 21.11 -16.79
N GLU A 122 25.56 22.05 -17.39
CA GLU A 122 24.55 21.75 -18.41
C GLU A 122 25.26 21.52 -19.75
N LEU A 123 25.20 20.29 -20.25
CA LEU A 123 25.92 19.89 -21.46
C LEU A 123 25.07 20.12 -22.71
N THR A 124 25.69 20.64 -23.77
CA THR A 124 25.07 20.70 -25.11
C THR A 124 25.06 19.32 -25.77
N GLU A 125 24.17 19.09 -26.74
CA GLU A 125 24.14 17.85 -27.54
C GLU A 125 25.51 17.53 -28.16
N THR A 126 26.17 18.53 -28.72
CA THR A 126 27.53 18.39 -29.29
C THR A 126 28.55 17.91 -28.27
N THR A 127 28.52 18.47 -27.05
CA THR A 127 29.43 18.07 -25.96
C THR A 127 29.11 16.67 -25.46
N LEU A 128 27.83 16.29 -25.41
CA LEU A 128 27.40 14.93 -25.06
C LEU A 128 27.92 13.89 -26.05
N ASP A 129 27.78 14.15 -27.35
CA ASP A 129 28.24 13.24 -28.40
C ASP A 129 29.76 13.11 -28.43
N GLN A 130 30.48 14.21 -28.23
CA GLN A 130 31.94 14.18 -28.07
C GLN A 130 32.37 13.31 -26.88
N ARG A 131 31.76 13.53 -25.71
CA ARG A 131 32.03 12.74 -24.50
C ARG A 131 31.73 11.26 -24.74
N ARG A 132 30.59 10.94 -25.36
CA ARG A 132 30.20 9.55 -25.70
C ARG A 132 31.23 8.90 -26.62
N THR A 133 31.65 9.59 -27.67
CA THR A 133 32.62 9.10 -28.66
C THR A 133 33.98 8.84 -28.03
N ILE A 134 34.47 9.79 -27.22
CA ILE A 134 35.75 9.65 -26.50
C ILE A 134 35.68 8.45 -25.54
N CYS A 135 34.62 8.36 -24.72
CA CYS A 135 34.44 7.24 -23.80
C CYS A 135 34.37 5.89 -24.52
N ALA A 136 33.64 5.79 -25.63
CA ALA A 136 33.53 4.55 -26.41
C ALA A 136 34.88 4.13 -27.01
N SER A 137 35.66 5.10 -27.50
CA SER A 137 37.02 4.86 -28.03
C SER A 137 37.97 4.40 -26.93
N LEU A 138 37.95 5.06 -25.76
CA LEU A 138 38.76 4.67 -24.61
C LEU A 138 38.38 3.29 -24.08
N LEU A 139 37.08 2.98 -24.01
CA LEU A 139 36.58 1.67 -23.58
C LEU A 139 36.96 0.56 -24.56
N SER A 140 36.95 0.82 -25.87
CA SER A 140 37.37 -0.16 -26.88
C SER A 140 38.85 -0.51 -26.78
N ARG A 141 39.67 0.44 -26.30
CA ARG A 141 41.12 0.26 -26.09
C ARG A 141 41.44 -0.19 -24.67
N TYR A 142 40.43 -0.38 -23.82
CA TYR A 142 40.61 -0.68 -22.42
C TYR A 142 41.14 -2.10 -22.23
N ASP A 143 42.35 -2.17 -21.68
CA ASP A 143 42.86 -3.33 -20.97
C ASP A 143 43.46 -2.83 -19.64
N ARG A 144 43.46 -3.67 -18.60
CA ARG A 144 44.00 -3.31 -17.27
C ARG A 144 45.45 -2.82 -17.35
N SER A 145 46.20 -3.24 -18.37
CA SER A 145 47.59 -2.79 -18.60
C SER A 145 47.71 -1.32 -19.00
N VAL A 146 46.68 -0.72 -19.63
CA VAL A 146 46.66 0.68 -20.05
C VAL A 146 46.60 1.61 -18.84
N LEU A 147 45.80 1.26 -17.83
CA LEU A 147 45.70 2.06 -16.60
C LEU A 147 47.04 2.21 -15.87
N ARG A 148 47.95 1.24 -16.00
CA ARG A 148 49.29 1.30 -15.38
C ARG A 148 50.22 2.34 -16.01
N ARG A 149 49.85 2.89 -17.16
CA ARG A 149 50.66 3.85 -17.94
C ARG A 149 50.09 5.27 -17.91
N ILE A 150 48.93 5.47 -17.27
CA ILE A 150 48.28 6.77 -17.20
C ILE A 150 48.82 7.53 -16.00
N VAL A 151 49.21 8.79 -16.22
CA VAL A 151 49.50 9.77 -15.18
C VAL A 151 48.52 10.94 -15.38
N THR A 152 47.82 11.33 -14.32
CA THR A 152 46.85 12.44 -14.32
C THR A 152 47.23 13.49 -13.29
N GLY A 153 46.91 14.75 -13.55
CA GLY A 153 47.01 15.85 -12.59
C GLY A 153 45.86 16.83 -12.77
N ASP A 154 45.41 17.43 -11.68
CA ASP A 154 44.39 18.49 -11.64
C ASP A 154 44.71 19.46 -10.50
N GLU A 155 44.30 20.72 -10.64
CA GLU A 155 44.57 21.77 -9.66
C GLU A 155 43.32 21.99 -8.79
N ASN A 156 43.49 21.94 -7.47
CA ASN A 156 42.42 22.20 -6.52
C ASN A 156 42.81 23.38 -5.61
N TRP A 157 41.84 24.26 -5.37
CA TRP A 157 41.99 25.34 -4.40
C TRP A 157 42.04 24.78 -2.98
N VAL A 158 43.03 25.21 -2.19
CA VAL A 158 43.13 24.94 -0.76
C VAL A 158 42.96 26.26 -0.02
N LEU A 159 41.97 26.32 0.87
CA LEU A 159 41.70 27.45 1.76
C LEU A 159 42.43 27.28 3.09
#